data_AF-A0A3P7I1G1-F1
#
_entry.id   AF-A0A3P7I1G1-F1
#
_cell.length_a   1.000
_cell.length_b   1.000
_cell.length_c   1.000
_cell.angle_alpha   90.00
_cell.angle_beta   90.00
_cell.angle_gamma   90.00
#
_symmetry.space_group_name_H-M   'P 1'
#
loop_
_entity.id
_entity.type
_entity.pdbx_description
1 polymer ?
#
loop_
_entity_poly.entity_id
_entity_poly.type
_entity_poly.pdbx_seq_one_letter_code
_entity_poly.pdbx_strand_id
1 'polypeptide(L)'
;MPPPQCSTEACSSNAVVKRALDEAPLCAKCFTEGFERHVHETISAANLFRRGERVAIGASGGKDSTVLAYVMKTLNDRYDYGLDLVLISIDEGIKGYRDDSLKAVERNRIVYCLPLTVLSYKDLYGWTMDEIVAKIGKKNNCTFCGVFRRQALDRYLEWNML
;
A
#
# COMPACT_ATOMS: atom_id res chain seq x y z
N MET A 1 -6.37 3.67 37.51
CA MET A 1 -7.42 2.80 36.93
C MET A 1 -6.75 1.63 36.24
N PRO A 2 -7.24 0.39 36.39
CA PRO A 2 -6.75 -0.73 35.59
C PRO A 2 -7.00 -0.46 34.09
N PRO A 3 -6.13 -0.95 33.18
CA PRO A 3 -6.35 -0.80 31.76
C PRO A 3 -7.69 -1.45 31.37
N PRO A 4 -8.43 -0.87 30.41
CA PRO A 4 -9.68 -1.46 29.94
C PRO A 4 -9.42 -2.87 29.39
N GLN A 5 -10.38 -3.79 29.58
CA GLN A 5 -10.31 -5.14 29.02
C GLN A 5 -10.69 -5.13 27.54
N CYS A 6 -10.14 -6.08 26.78
CA CYS A 6 -10.52 -6.30 25.39
C CYS A 6 -12.02 -6.65 25.29
N SER A 7 -12.75 -6.00 24.39
CA SER A 7 -14.19 -6.22 24.21
C SER A 7 -14.54 -7.40 23.32
N THR A 8 -13.54 -8.10 22.75
CA THR A 8 -13.76 -9.29 21.93
C THR A 8 -14.15 -10.46 22.82
N GLU A 9 -15.19 -11.18 22.44
CA GLU A 9 -15.63 -12.38 23.16
C GLU A 9 -14.48 -13.38 23.33
N ALA A 10 -14.41 -14.01 24.49
CA ALA A 10 -13.36 -14.96 24.87
C ALA A 10 -11.92 -14.39 24.88
N CYS A 11 -11.73 -13.07 24.85
CA CYS A 11 -10.41 -12.44 25.04
C CYS A 11 -10.27 -11.85 26.46
N SER A 12 -9.30 -12.32 27.23
CA SER A 12 -9.00 -11.82 28.57
C SER A 12 -7.77 -10.88 28.63
N SER A 13 -7.36 -10.34 27.49
CA SER A 13 -6.19 -9.45 27.40
C SER A 13 -6.57 -8.00 27.67
N ASN A 14 -5.61 -7.22 28.15
CA ASN A 14 -5.77 -5.77 28.28
C ASN A 14 -5.86 -5.12 26.90
N ALA A 15 -6.78 -4.16 26.76
CA ALA A 15 -6.89 -3.35 25.57
C ALA A 15 -5.74 -2.33 25.49
N VAL A 16 -5.25 -2.11 24.27
CA VAL A 16 -4.18 -1.16 23.96
C VAL A 16 -4.58 -0.17 22.88
N VAL A 17 -5.71 -0.40 22.21
CA VAL A 17 -6.25 0.47 21.16
C VAL A 17 -7.76 0.58 21.30
N LYS A 18 -8.30 1.75 20.96
CA LYS A 18 -9.74 1.99 20.85
C LYS A 18 -10.09 2.03 19.37
N ARG A 19 -10.98 1.14 18.91
CA ARG A 19 -11.35 1.07 17.49
C ARG A 19 -12.14 2.32 17.10
N ALA A 20 -11.75 2.99 16.02
CA ALA A 20 -12.38 4.24 15.61
C ALA A 20 -13.83 4.09 15.12
N LEU A 21 -14.21 2.91 14.62
CA LEU A 21 -15.53 2.65 14.06
C LEU A 21 -16.64 2.69 15.11
N ASP A 22 -16.41 2.09 16.27
CA ASP A 22 -17.43 1.79 17.27
C ASP A 22 -16.91 1.95 18.71
N GLU A 23 -15.75 2.59 18.87
CA GLU A 23 -15.16 2.91 20.17
C GLU A 23 -14.76 1.68 21.02
N ALA A 24 -14.76 0.48 20.44
CA ALA A 24 -14.46 -0.77 21.14
C ALA A 24 -13.00 -0.81 21.65
N PRO A 25 -12.77 -1.06 22.96
CA PRO A 25 -11.42 -1.26 23.49
C PRO A 25 -10.91 -2.66 23.09
N LEU A 26 -9.81 -2.74 22.36
CA LEU A 26 -9.27 -4.00 21.82
C LEU A 26 -7.80 -4.19 22.20
N CYS A 27 -7.39 -5.45 22.40
CA CYS A 27 -5.98 -5.80 22.42
C CYS A 27 -5.40 -5.75 20.99
N ALA A 28 -4.07 -5.71 20.84
CA ALA A 28 -3.42 -5.59 19.53
C ALA A 28 -3.80 -6.72 18.57
N LYS A 29 -3.89 -7.96 19.08
CA LYS A 29 -4.25 -9.14 18.29
C LYS A 29 -5.68 -9.05 17.75
N CYS A 30 -6.67 -8.85 18.62
CA CYS A 30 -8.07 -8.77 18.23
C CYS A 30 -8.35 -7.58 17.30
N PHE A 31 -7.67 -6.44 17.51
CA PHE A 31 -7.74 -5.32 16.57
C PHE A 31 -7.22 -5.70 15.18
N THR A 32 -6.04 -6.32 15.11
CA THR A 32 -5.40 -6.70 13.83
C THR A 32 -6.24 -7.72 13.07
N GLU A 33 -6.70 -8.78 13.74
CA GLU A 33 -7.55 -9.81 13.14
C GLU A 33 -8.90 -9.24 12.68
N GLY A 34 -9.51 -8.36 13.48
CA GLY A 34 -10.75 -7.68 13.11
C GLY A 34 -10.58 -6.73 11.93
N PHE A 35 -9.46 -6.00 11.87
CA PHE A 35 -9.12 -5.13 10.75
C PHE A 35 -8.91 -5.93 9.47
N GLU A 36 -8.10 -6.99 9.50
CA GLU A 36 -7.86 -7.88 8.35
C GLU A 36 -9.17 -8.53 7.86
N ARG A 37 -10.03 -8.99 8.79
CA ARG A 37 -11.34 -9.54 8.45
C ARG A 37 -12.25 -8.52 7.77
N HIS A 38 -12.29 -7.29 8.28
CA HIS A 38 -13.09 -6.23 7.66
C HIS A 38 -12.61 -5.89 6.24
N VAL A 39 -11.29 -5.91 6.01
CA VAL A 39 -10.73 -5.75 4.66
C VAL A 39 -11.14 -6.92 3.76
N HIS A 40 -11.06 -8.16 4.24
CA HIS A 40 -11.53 -9.34 3.50
C HIS A 40 -13.02 -9.23 3.13
N GLU A 41 -13.88 -8.88 4.09
CA GLU A 41 -15.31 -8.69 3.86
C GLU A 41 -15.58 -7.62 2.79
N THR A 42 -14.83 -6.50 2.84
CA THR A 42 -14.94 -5.43 1.84
C THR A 42 -14.55 -5.92 0.44
N ILE A 43 -13.42 -6.61 0.33
CA ILE A 43 -12.93 -7.20 -0.93
C ILE A 43 -13.96 -8.15 -1.52
N SER A 44 -14.47 -9.08 -0.71
CA SER A 44 -15.42 -10.11 -1.12
C SER A 44 -16.77 -9.51 -1.51
N ALA A 45 -17.30 -8.56 -0.72
CA ALA A 45 -18.57 -7.91 -1.02
C ALA A 45 -18.52 -7.07 -2.30
N ALA A 46 -17.39 -6.41 -2.57
CA ALA A 46 -17.20 -5.61 -3.77
C ALA A 46 -16.76 -6.42 -5.00
N ASN A 47 -16.48 -7.72 -4.86
CA ASN A 47 -15.94 -8.59 -5.92
C ASN A 47 -14.74 -7.93 -6.66
N LEU A 48 -13.78 -7.40 -5.90
CA LEU A 48 -12.71 -6.54 -6.46
C LEU A 48 -11.80 -7.24 -7.47
N PHE A 49 -11.67 -8.55 -7.40
CA PHE A 49 -10.80 -9.34 -8.27
C PHE A 49 -11.30 -10.78 -8.38
N ARG A 50 -10.73 -11.52 -9.32
CA ARG A 50 -10.96 -12.95 -9.53
C ARG A 50 -9.67 -13.74 -9.31
N ARG A 51 -9.81 -15.01 -8.94
CA ARG A 51 -8.68 -15.92 -8.81
C ARG A 51 -7.87 -15.96 -10.12
N GLY A 52 -6.55 -15.95 -9.99
CA GLY A 52 -5.62 -15.95 -11.12
C GLY A 52 -5.34 -14.57 -11.71
N GLU A 53 -6.01 -13.53 -11.26
CA GLU A 53 -5.70 -12.16 -11.69
C GLU A 53 -4.40 -11.67 -11.06
N ARG A 54 -3.65 -10.88 -11.85
CA ARG A 54 -2.48 -10.15 -11.38
C ARG A 54 -2.94 -8.80 -10.79
N VAL A 55 -2.58 -8.55 -9.54
CA VAL A 55 -2.93 -7.33 -8.82
C VAL A 55 -1.69 -6.53 -8.47
N ALA A 56 -1.63 -5.32 -9.00
CA ALA A 56 -0.60 -4.35 -8.74
C ALA A 56 -0.89 -3.51 -7.48
N ILE A 57 0.06 -3.45 -6.56
CA ILE A 57 -0.03 -2.67 -5.32
C ILE A 57 0.96 -1.50 -5.39
N GLY A 58 0.44 -0.27 -5.43
CA GLY A 58 1.25 0.93 -5.39
C GLY A 58 1.97 1.10 -4.04
N ALA A 59 3.29 1.01 -4.05
CA ALA A 59 4.17 1.09 -2.89
C ALA A 59 4.94 2.42 -2.88
N SER A 60 4.54 3.33 -1.99
CA SER A 60 5.21 4.64 -1.80
C SER A 60 6.27 4.62 -0.71
N GLY A 61 6.37 3.53 0.06
CA GLY A 61 7.20 3.45 1.27
C GLY A 61 6.54 4.06 2.51
N GLY A 62 5.34 4.63 2.35
CA GLY A 62 4.55 5.15 3.46
C GLY A 62 3.81 4.05 4.23
N LYS A 63 3.36 4.40 5.44
CA LYS A 63 2.58 3.53 6.35
C LYS A 63 1.43 2.84 5.62
N ASP A 64 0.58 3.60 4.92
CA ASP A 64 -0.68 3.06 4.40
C ASP A 64 -0.43 2.07 3.25
N SER A 65 0.47 2.39 2.32
CA SER A 65 0.87 1.45 1.26
C SER A 65 1.55 0.19 1.80
N THR A 66 2.30 0.31 2.89
CA THR A 66 2.99 -0.82 3.53
C THR A 66 1.98 -1.73 4.23
N VAL A 67 1.01 -1.15 4.95
CA VAL A 67 -0.09 -1.91 5.57
C VAL A 67 -0.93 -2.59 4.49
N LEU A 68 -1.24 -1.91 3.38
CA LEU A 68 -1.99 -2.51 2.27
C LEU A 68 -1.25 -3.72 1.69
N ALA A 69 0.05 -3.60 1.40
CA ALA A 69 0.86 -4.71 0.90
C ALA A 69 0.86 -5.92 1.87
N TYR A 70 1.05 -5.65 3.16
CA TYR A 70 1.00 -6.68 4.20
C TYR A 70 -0.36 -7.38 4.28
N VAL A 71 -1.45 -6.61 4.32
CA VAL A 71 -2.81 -7.16 4.41
C VAL A 71 -3.15 -7.94 3.16
N MET A 72 -2.87 -7.41 1.97
CA MET A 72 -3.13 -8.12 0.71
C MET A 72 -2.39 -9.45 0.65
N LYS A 73 -1.12 -9.50 1.03
CA LYS A 73 -0.35 -10.75 1.10
C LYS A 73 -0.96 -11.72 2.11
N THR A 74 -1.21 -11.24 3.33
CA THR A 74 -1.79 -12.04 4.42
C THR A 74 -3.15 -12.64 4.04
N LEU A 75 -4.02 -11.85 3.41
CA LEU A 75 -5.34 -12.29 2.99
C LEU A 75 -5.28 -13.24 1.79
N ASN A 76 -4.40 -12.97 0.82
CA ASN A 76 -4.19 -13.85 -0.33
C ASN A 76 -3.79 -15.26 0.12
N ASP A 77 -2.91 -15.37 1.11
CA ASP A 77 -2.46 -16.64 1.67
C ASP A 77 -3.55 -17.28 2.58
N ARG A 78 -4.18 -16.49 3.46
CA ARG A 78 -5.14 -16.99 4.45
C ARG A 78 -6.46 -17.46 3.84
N TYR A 79 -6.98 -16.74 2.85
CA TYR A 79 -8.26 -17.02 2.21
C TYR A 79 -8.10 -17.65 0.83
N ASP A 80 -6.87 -17.98 0.43
CA ASP A 80 -6.54 -18.57 -0.87
C ASP A 80 -7.20 -17.81 -2.03
N TYR A 81 -6.97 -16.49 -2.10
CA TYR A 81 -7.49 -15.70 -3.22
C TYR A 81 -6.85 -16.12 -4.56
N GLY A 82 -5.63 -16.70 -4.52
CA GLY A 82 -4.90 -17.14 -5.70
C GLY A 82 -4.52 -16.00 -6.64
N LEU A 83 -4.21 -14.83 -6.10
CA LEU A 83 -3.76 -13.67 -6.84
C LEU A 83 -2.25 -13.70 -7.08
N ASP A 84 -1.83 -13.18 -8.23
CA ASP A 84 -0.44 -12.83 -8.50
C ASP A 84 -0.20 -11.37 -8.06
N LEU A 85 0.39 -11.19 -6.88
CA LEU A 85 0.61 -9.87 -6.28
C LEU A 85 1.96 -9.30 -6.69
N VAL A 86 1.99 -8.04 -7.13
CA VAL A 86 3.22 -7.31 -7.47
C VAL A 86 3.22 -5.91 -6.86
N LEU A 87 4.37 -5.47 -6.33
CA LEU A 87 4.57 -4.10 -5.86
C LEU A 87 5.01 -3.21 -7.03
N ILE A 88 4.46 -1.99 -7.09
CA ILE A 88 4.92 -0.96 -8.03
C ILE A 88 5.33 0.28 -7.26
N SER A 89 6.54 0.78 -7.49
CA SER A 89 6.97 2.08 -7.00
C SER A 89 7.29 3.02 -8.15
N ILE A 90 6.97 4.31 -7.96
CA ILE A 90 7.26 5.35 -8.94
C ILE A 90 8.34 6.26 -8.37
N ASP A 91 9.49 6.34 -9.02
CA ASP A 91 10.55 7.30 -8.75
C ASP A 91 10.30 8.60 -9.53
N GLU A 92 9.91 9.64 -8.80
CA GLU A 92 9.66 10.95 -9.39
C GLU A 92 10.95 11.76 -9.64
N GLY A 93 12.10 11.27 -9.18
CA GLY A 93 13.40 11.95 -9.30
C GLY A 93 13.51 13.22 -8.44
N ILE A 94 12.98 13.16 -7.21
CA ILE A 94 13.08 14.24 -6.21
C ILE A 94 14.30 13.96 -5.32
N LYS A 95 15.36 14.76 -5.47
CA LYS A 95 16.63 14.55 -4.77
C LYS A 95 16.46 14.68 -3.25
N GLY A 96 17.04 13.74 -2.50
CA GLY A 96 17.08 13.75 -1.04
C GLY A 96 15.79 13.32 -0.32
N TYR A 97 14.66 13.20 -1.02
CA TYR A 97 13.42 12.64 -0.45
C TYR A 97 13.29 11.14 -0.74
N ARG A 98 13.72 10.70 -1.93
CA ARG A 98 13.38 9.37 -2.43
C ARG A 98 14.27 8.24 -1.88
N ASP A 99 15.50 8.53 -1.48
CA ASP A 99 16.46 7.51 -1.03
C ASP A 99 15.95 6.65 0.14
N ASP A 100 15.25 7.25 1.10
CA ASP A 100 14.71 6.51 2.24
C ASP A 100 13.39 5.80 1.91
N SER A 101 12.57 6.39 1.03
CA SER A 101 11.32 5.76 0.57
C SER A 101 11.58 4.50 -0.25
N LEU A 102 12.58 4.49 -1.14
CA LEU A 102 12.94 3.32 -1.95
C LEU A 102 13.55 2.21 -1.08
N LYS A 103 14.35 2.56 -0.06
CA LYS A 103 14.82 1.58 0.94
C LYS A 103 13.65 0.93 1.67
N ALA A 104 12.62 1.69 2.04
CA ALA A 104 11.44 1.14 2.70
C ALA A 104 10.67 0.18 1.77
N VAL A 105 10.50 0.54 0.50
CA VAL A 105 9.85 -0.31 -0.50
C VAL A 105 10.67 -1.58 -0.78
N GLU A 106 11.99 -1.48 -0.86
CA GLU A 106 12.87 -2.65 -1.03
C GLU A 106 12.81 -3.59 0.17
N ARG A 107 12.73 -3.06 1.40
CA ARG A 107 12.47 -3.89 2.59
C ARG A 107 11.13 -4.61 2.49
N ASN A 108 10.07 -3.92 2.05
CA ASN A 108 8.76 -4.53 1.88
C ASN A 108 8.80 -5.68 0.86
N ARG A 109 9.53 -5.52 -0.25
CA ARG A 109 9.76 -6.57 -1.25
C ARG A 109 10.35 -7.83 -0.61
N ILE A 110 11.38 -7.66 0.22
CA ILE A 110 12.07 -8.76 0.91
C ILE A 110 11.18 -9.40 1.98
N VAL A 111 10.55 -8.61 2.84
CA VAL A 111 9.75 -9.09 3.97
C VAL A 111 8.50 -9.83 3.50
N TYR A 112 7.84 -9.34 2.45
CA TYR A 112 6.60 -9.93 1.94
C TYR A 112 6.82 -10.92 0.79
N CYS A 113 8.07 -11.09 0.35
CA CYS A 113 8.45 -11.93 -0.80
C CYS A 113 7.60 -11.65 -2.04
N LEU A 114 7.31 -10.37 -2.29
CA LEU A 114 6.55 -9.93 -3.47
C LEU A 114 7.51 -9.36 -4.52
N PRO A 115 7.30 -9.61 -5.82
CA PRO A 115 8.02 -8.91 -6.87
C PRO A 115 7.83 -7.39 -6.75
N LEU A 116 8.85 -6.62 -7.12
CA LEU A 116 8.81 -5.16 -7.15
C LEU A 116 9.24 -4.67 -8.52
N THR A 117 8.42 -3.81 -9.10
CA THR A 117 8.79 -3.00 -10.27
C THR A 117 8.92 -1.55 -9.85
N VAL A 118 10.05 -0.93 -10.22
CA VAL A 118 10.25 0.51 -10.04
C VAL A 118 10.24 1.16 -11.41
N LEU A 119 9.36 2.15 -11.60
CA LEU A 119 9.31 2.98 -12.80
C LEU A 119 9.78 4.38 -12.43
N SER A 120 10.49 5.07 -13.33
CA SER A 120 10.92 6.45 -13.09
C SER A 120 10.25 7.43 -14.06
N TYR A 121 10.02 8.66 -13.62
CA TYR A 121 9.57 9.72 -14.54
C TYR A 121 10.61 10.01 -15.61
N LYS A 122 11.89 9.83 -15.28
CA LYS A 122 12.98 10.05 -16.24
C LYS A 122 12.87 9.08 -17.42
N ASP A 123 12.61 7.81 -17.15
CA ASP A 123 12.50 6.79 -18.20
C ASP A 123 11.18 6.90 -18.97
N LEU A 124 10.08 7.21 -18.26
CA LEU A 124 8.75 7.29 -18.87
C LEU A 124 8.52 8.55 -19.69
N TYR A 125 9.07 9.69 -19.25
CA TYR A 125 8.72 11.01 -19.78
C TYR A 125 9.94 11.86 -20.19
N GLY A 126 11.16 11.43 -19.87
CA GLY A 126 12.39 12.19 -20.11
C GLY A 126 12.68 13.29 -19.08
N TRP A 127 11.80 13.46 -18.09
CA TRP A 127 11.86 14.53 -17.09
C TRP A 127 11.78 13.98 -15.66
N THR A 128 12.55 14.53 -14.73
CA THR A 128 12.30 14.38 -13.29
C THR A 128 11.41 15.50 -12.77
N MET A 129 10.84 15.33 -11.57
CA MET A 129 10.13 16.41 -10.89
C MET A 129 11.06 17.59 -10.62
N ASP A 130 12.31 17.37 -10.19
CA ASP A 130 13.26 18.45 -9.97
C ASP A 130 13.52 19.28 -11.25
N GLU A 131 13.65 18.63 -12.41
CA GLU A 131 13.80 19.29 -13.71
C GLU A 131 12.54 20.09 -14.11
N ILE A 132 11.36 19.56 -13.82
CA ILE A 132 10.08 20.26 -14.05
C ILE A 132 10.02 21.52 -13.18
N VAL A 133 10.27 21.40 -11.87
CA VAL A 133 10.25 22.53 -10.94
C VAL A 133 11.26 23.61 -11.34
N ALA A 134 12.44 23.22 -11.80
CA ALA A 134 13.45 24.15 -12.29
C ALA A 134 12.96 24.96 -13.50
N LYS A 135 12.09 24.38 -14.34
CA LYS A 135 11.59 25.00 -15.58
C LYS A 135 10.31 25.81 -15.41
N ILE A 136 9.34 25.32 -14.62
CA ILE A 136 8.01 25.95 -14.47
C ILE A 136 7.82 26.67 -13.13
N GLY A 137 8.79 26.59 -12.23
CA GLY A 137 8.72 27.12 -10.88
C GLY A 137 7.94 26.20 -9.92
N LYS A 138 7.61 26.71 -8.72
CA LYS A 138 7.01 25.90 -7.63
C LYS A 138 5.49 25.72 -7.70
N LYS A 139 4.82 26.42 -8.62
CA LYS A 139 3.35 26.39 -8.70
C LYS A 139 2.90 25.12 -9.42
N ASN A 140 1.85 24.48 -8.90
CA ASN A 140 1.20 23.30 -9.49
C ASN A 140 2.03 21.99 -9.52
N ASN A 141 3.17 21.93 -8.83
CA ASN A 141 4.04 20.74 -8.85
C ASN A 141 3.36 19.45 -8.37
N CYS A 142 2.52 19.55 -7.33
CA CYS A 142 1.75 18.40 -6.84
C CYS A 142 0.73 17.92 -7.88
N THR A 143 0.18 18.84 -8.68
CA THR A 143 -0.73 18.51 -9.78
C THR A 143 0.00 17.73 -10.87
N PHE A 144 1.15 18.23 -11.33
CA PHE A 144 1.97 17.52 -12.33
C PHE A 144 2.42 16.14 -11.81
N CYS A 145 2.93 16.10 -10.58
CA CYS A 145 3.35 14.86 -9.94
C CYS A 145 2.19 13.85 -9.85
N GLY A 146 1.00 14.27 -9.43
CA GLY A 146 -0.16 13.39 -9.34
C GLY A 146 -0.61 12.83 -10.69
N VAL A 147 -0.64 13.67 -11.73
CA VAL A 147 -1.01 13.25 -13.10
C VAL A 147 0.01 12.24 -13.65
N PHE A 148 1.30 12.53 -13.54
CA PHE A 148 2.36 11.64 -14.03
C PHE A 148 2.40 10.31 -13.27
N ARG A 149 2.11 10.34 -11.97
CA ARG A 149 2.07 9.12 -11.16
C ARG A 149 0.95 8.19 -11.61
N ARG A 150 -0.25 8.73 -11.85
CA ARG A 150 -1.38 7.94 -12.36
C ARG A 150 -1.06 7.36 -13.74
N GLN A 151 -0.57 8.19 -14.66
CA GLN A 151 -0.17 7.73 -16.00
C GLN A 151 0.94 6.67 -15.97
N ALA A 152 1.85 6.73 -15.00
CA ALA A 152 2.91 5.74 -14.84
C ALA A 152 2.36 4.39 -14.38
N LEU A 153 1.40 4.40 -13.46
CA LEU A 153 0.69 3.19 -13.02
C LEU A 153 -0.14 2.59 -14.15
N ASP A 154 -0.84 3.42 -14.93
CA ASP A 154 -1.65 2.95 -16.06
C ASP A 154 -0.77 2.30 -17.14
N ARG A 155 0.38 2.93 -17.49
CA ARG A 155 1.36 2.36 -18.43
C ARG A 155 1.92 1.02 -17.99
N TYR A 156 2.18 0.85 -16.68
CA TYR A 156 2.64 -0.43 -16.18
C TYR A 156 1.63 -1.55 -16.49
N LEU A 157 0.34 -1.27 -16.26
CA LEU A 157 -0.72 -2.23 -16.49
C LEU A 157 -0.82 -2.58 -17.98
N GLU A 158 -0.74 -1.58 -18.87
CA GLU A 158 -0.73 -1.81 -20.33
C GLU A 158 0.41 -2.75 -20.77
N TRP A 159 1.62 -2.59 -20.24
CA TRP A 159 2.78 -3.43 -20.61
C TRP A 159 2.74 -4.85 -20.06
N ASN A 160 2.01 -5.08 -18.96
CA ASN A 160 1.99 -6.36 -18.25
C ASN A 160 0.65 -7.10 -18.39
N MET A 161 -0.26 -6.59 -19.22
CA MET A 161 -1.48 -7.27 -19.68
C MET A 161 -1.32 -7.92 -21.07
N LEU A 162 -0.14 -7.77 -21.71
CA LEU A 162 0.30 -8.47 -22.92
C LEU A 162 1.31 -9.57 -22.55
#